data_AF-A0AAY5KM58-F1
#
_entry.id   AF-A0AAY5KM58-F1
#
_cell.length_a   1.000
_cell.length_b   1.000
_cell.length_c   1.000
_cell.angle_alpha   90.00
_cell.angle_beta   90.00
_cell.angle_gamma   90.00
#
_symmetry.space_group_name_H-M   'P 1'
#
loop_
_entity.id
_entity.type
_entity.pdbx_description
1 polymer ?
#
loop_
_entity_poly.entity_id
_entity_poly.type
_entity_poly.pdbx_seq_one_letter_code
_entity_poly.pdbx_strand_id
1 'polypeptide(L)'
;MVVGARRASLSISQSAQLLGFSRTTISRVYKEWCEKGKTSSMKQSCGRKCLVDARGQRRMGRLIQADRRATLTEITTCYNCGMQQSICEATTRTTLRRMGYNSRRPHRVPLISTTNRKKRLQFAPAHQNWTVEDWKDVAWSDESRFLLRHSDGRVRICRKQNENMDPSCLVTTVQA
;
A
#
# COMPACT_ATOMS: atom_id res chain seq x y z
N MET A 1 -27.85 -1.86 25.36
CA MET A 1 -29.33 -1.86 25.38
C MET A 1 -29.90 -3.06 26.12
N VAL A 2 -29.80 -4.30 25.59
CA VAL A 2 -30.37 -5.51 26.23
C VAL A 2 -29.84 -5.76 27.65
N VAL A 3 -28.52 -5.73 27.83
CA VAL A 3 -27.88 -5.90 29.15
C VAL A 3 -28.30 -4.80 30.14
N GLY A 4 -28.46 -3.57 29.66
CA GLY A 4 -28.90 -2.43 30.48
C GLY A 4 -30.32 -2.61 31.01
N ALA A 5 -31.28 -3.01 30.15
CA ALA A 5 -32.65 -3.31 30.56
C ALA A 5 -32.72 -4.45 31.59
N ARG A 6 -31.87 -5.46 31.44
CA ARG A 6 -31.78 -6.59 32.39
C ARG A 6 -31.13 -6.20 33.73
N ARG A 7 -30.15 -5.29 33.73
CA ARG A 7 -29.57 -4.72 34.97
C ARG A 7 -30.52 -3.77 35.70
N ALA A 8 -31.46 -3.15 34.98
CA ALA A 8 -32.57 -2.39 35.54
C ALA A 8 -33.74 -3.28 36.00
N SER A 9 -33.51 -4.58 36.18
CA SER A 9 -34.47 -5.57 36.69
C SER A 9 -35.72 -5.80 35.83
N LEU A 10 -35.76 -5.33 34.58
CA LEU A 10 -36.87 -5.64 33.65
C LEU A 10 -36.84 -7.11 33.25
N SER A 11 -37.99 -7.78 33.24
CA SER A 11 -38.11 -9.17 32.76
C SER A 11 -37.71 -9.31 31.28
N ILE A 12 -37.45 -10.55 30.84
CA ILE A 12 -37.12 -10.83 29.43
C ILE A 12 -38.25 -10.35 28.50
N SER A 13 -39.51 -10.54 28.89
CA SER A 13 -40.68 -10.11 28.11
C SER A 13 -40.81 -8.58 28.04
N GLN A 14 -40.63 -7.89 29.16
CA GLN A 14 -40.66 -6.42 29.20
C GLN A 14 -39.51 -5.81 28.40
N SER A 15 -38.31 -6.39 28.49
CA SER A 15 -37.16 -5.97 27.71
C SER A 15 -37.38 -6.20 26.20
N ALA A 16 -38.02 -7.30 25.83
CA ALA A 16 -38.39 -7.61 24.44
C ALA A 16 -39.39 -6.59 23.88
N GLN A 17 -40.44 -6.27 24.63
CA GLN A 17 -41.46 -5.30 24.23
C GLN A 17 -40.89 -3.87 24.18
N LEU A 18 -40.09 -3.48 25.17
CA LEU A 18 -39.48 -2.15 25.26
C LEU A 18 -38.50 -1.89 24.11
N LEU A 19 -37.68 -2.89 23.76
CA LEU A 19 -36.62 -2.76 22.75
C LEU A 19 -37.05 -3.21 21.35
N GLY A 20 -38.26 -3.75 21.20
CA GLY A 20 -38.78 -4.27 19.93
C GLY A 20 -38.06 -5.53 19.41
N PHE A 21 -37.39 -6.29 20.27
CA PHE A 21 -36.68 -7.52 19.89
C PHE A 21 -37.44 -8.78 20.33
N SER A 22 -37.22 -9.91 19.66
CA SER A 22 -37.80 -11.18 20.10
C SER A 22 -37.26 -11.61 21.48
N ARG A 23 -38.11 -12.28 22.27
CA ARG A 23 -37.73 -12.85 23.58
C ARG A 23 -36.51 -13.78 23.47
N THR A 24 -36.38 -14.52 22.37
CA THR A 24 -35.24 -15.42 22.09
C THR A 24 -33.94 -14.65 21.90
N THR A 25 -33.98 -13.51 21.20
CA THR A 25 -32.82 -12.62 21.02
C THR A 25 -32.38 -12.01 22.34
N ILE A 26 -33.34 -11.49 23.14
CA ILE A 26 -33.05 -10.96 24.48
C ILE A 26 -32.39 -12.02 25.36
N SER A 27 -32.96 -13.23 25.41
CA SER A 27 -32.44 -14.35 26.19
C SER A 27 -31.03 -14.76 25.75
N ARG A 28 -30.81 -14.93 24.43
CA ARG A 28 -29.50 -15.30 23.87
C ARG A 28 -28.43 -14.24 24.18
N VAL A 29 -28.72 -12.97 23.93
CA VAL A 29 -27.76 -11.87 24.17
C VAL A 29 -27.44 -11.73 25.66
N TYR A 30 -28.43 -11.84 26.53
CA TYR A 30 -28.20 -11.76 27.98
C TYR A 30 -27.39 -12.95 28.49
N LYS A 31 -27.68 -14.17 28.02
CA LYS A 31 -26.91 -15.38 28.35
C LYS A 31 -25.45 -15.26 27.88
N GLU A 32 -25.22 -14.86 26.63
CA GLU A 32 -23.86 -14.65 26.09
C GLU A 32 -23.08 -13.59 26.87
N TRP A 33 -23.76 -12.54 27.34
CA TRP A 33 -23.14 -11.54 28.20
C TRP A 33 -22.82 -12.10 29.59
N CYS A 34 -23.72 -12.84 30.24
CA CYS A 34 -23.45 -13.45 31.55
C CYS A 34 -22.27 -14.43 31.50
N GLU A 35 -22.16 -15.23 30.44
CA GLU A 35 -21.12 -16.25 30.30
C GLU A 35 -19.78 -15.70 29.83
N LYS A 36 -19.79 -14.72 28.91
CA LYS A 36 -18.57 -14.27 28.20
C LYS A 36 -18.23 -12.80 28.41
N GLY A 37 -19.08 -12.04 29.11
CA GLY A 37 -18.95 -10.59 29.28
C GLY A 37 -19.12 -9.78 27.98
N LYS A 38 -19.51 -10.41 26.88
CA LYS A 38 -19.55 -9.79 25.54
C LYS A 38 -20.97 -9.32 25.23
N THR A 39 -21.07 -8.08 24.74
CA THR A 39 -22.36 -7.49 24.29
C THR A 39 -22.53 -7.58 22.77
N SER A 40 -21.50 -8.01 22.04
CA SER A 40 -21.49 -8.14 20.58
C SER A 40 -21.07 -9.54 20.13
N SER A 41 -21.65 -9.99 19.02
CA SER A 41 -21.23 -11.23 18.36
C SER A 41 -19.96 -10.96 17.56
N MET A 42 -18.82 -11.45 18.03
CA MET A 42 -17.58 -11.49 17.26
C MET A 42 -17.67 -12.59 16.19
N LYS A 43 -18.43 -12.35 15.12
CA LYS A 43 -18.32 -13.17 13.89
C LYS A 43 -17.03 -12.81 13.15
N GLN A 44 -15.89 -13.14 13.72
CA GLN A 44 -14.58 -12.80 13.15
C GLN A 44 -14.21 -13.68 11.93
N SER A 45 -14.93 -14.78 11.70
CA SER A 45 -14.62 -15.78 10.66
C SER A 45 -15.77 -16.07 9.69
N CYS A 46 -16.71 -15.14 9.51
CA CYS A 46 -17.77 -15.32 8.51
C CYS A 46 -17.35 -14.71 7.16
N GLY A 47 -17.57 -15.46 6.06
CA GLY A 47 -17.42 -14.96 4.70
C GLY A 47 -16.68 -15.91 3.77
N ARG A 48 -16.69 -15.59 2.47
CA ARG A 48 -15.95 -16.32 1.45
C ARG A 48 -14.45 -16.14 1.64
N LYS A 49 -13.71 -17.25 1.74
CA LYS A 49 -12.25 -17.23 1.76
C LYS A 49 -11.72 -16.61 0.47
N CYS A 50 -10.66 -15.81 0.58
CA CYS A 50 -10.02 -15.24 -0.59
C CYS A 50 -9.38 -16.34 -1.43
N LEU A 51 -9.52 -16.22 -2.75
CA LEU A 51 -8.94 -17.15 -3.71
C LEU A 51 -7.41 -17.16 -3.65
N VAL A 52 -6.81 -15.99 -3.43
CA VAL A 52 -5.37 -15.85 -3.21
C VAL A 52 -5.09 -15.85 -1.71
N ASP A 53 -4.45 -16.92 -1.25
CA ASP A 53 -4.04 -17.12 0.13
C ASP A 53 -2.73 -16.35 0.46
N ALA A 54 -2.25 -16.47 1.69
CA ALA A 54 -1.02 -15.81 2.12
C ALA A 54 0.22 -16.28 1.33
N ARG A 55 0.24 -17.53 0.85
CA ARG A 55 1.33 -18.05 0.01
C ARG A 55 1.27 -17.44 -1.39
N GLY A 56 0.08 -17.36 -1.99
CA GLY A 56 -0.17 -16.70 -3.26
C GLY A 56 0.20 -15.23 -3.24
N GLN A 57 -0.15 -14.51 -2.17
CA GLN A 57 0.26 -13.12 -1.96
C GLN A 57 1.80 -12.97 -1.92
N ARG A 58 2.50 -13.83 -1.18
CA ARG A 58 3.98 -13.83 -1.17
C ARG A 58 4.58 -14.11 -2.55
N ARG A 59 3.96 -14.98 -3.35
CA ARG A 59 4.40 -15.24 -4.72
C ARG A 59 4.17 -14.01 -5.62
N MET A 60 3.00 -13.36 -5.55
CA MET A 60 2.75 -12.10 -6.26
C MET A 60 3.78 -11.03 -5.89
N GLY A 61 4.10 -10.89 -4.60
CA GLY A 61 5.11 -9.92 -4.14
C GLY A 61 6.48 -10.15 -4.78
N ARG A 62 6.90 -11.42 -4.90
CA ARG A 62 8.16 -11.77 -5.58
C ARG A 62 8.14 -11.46 -7.07
N LEU A 63 7.02 -11.71 -7.76
CA LEU A 63 6.87 -11.37 -9.18
C LEU A 63 7.04 -9.85 -9.40
N ILE A 64 6.41 -9.03 -8.55
CA ILE A 64 6.54 -7.56 -8.62
C ILE A 64 7.96 -7.10 -8.29
N GLN A 65 8.61 -7.73 -7.31
CA GLN A 65 10.00 -7.38 -6.96
C GLN A 65 10.99 -7.74 -8.06
N ALA A 66 10.75 -8.82 -8.80
CA ALA A 66 11.55 -9.23 -9.95
C ALA A 66 11.39 -8.24 -11.12
N ASP A 67 10.16 -7.82 -11.41
CA ASP A 67 9.89 -6.76 -12.38
C ASP A 67 8.82 -5.79 -11.88
N ARG A 68 9.28 -4.62 -11.43
CA ARG A 68 8.39 -3.55 -10.94
C ARG A 68 7.66 -2.82 -12.08
N ARG A 69 8.06 -2.99 -13.35
CA ARG A 69 7.42 -2.36 -14.52
C ARG A 69 6.35 -3.24 -15.16
N ALA A 70 6.27 -4.51 -14.73
CA ALA A 70 5.30 -5.47 -15.24
C ALA A 70 3.87 -4.93 -15.19
N THR A 71 3.16 -5.11 -16.29
CA THR A 71 1.74 -4.80 -16.44
C THR A 71 0.89 -5.78 -15.63
N LEU A 72 -0.36 -5.41 -15.38
CA LEU A 72 -1.28 -6.28 -14.65
C LEU A 72 -1.49 -7.63 -15.35
N THR A 73 -1.54 -7.61 -16.68
CA THR A 73 -1.69 -8.80 -17.53
C THR A 73 -0.46 -9.69 -17.42
N GLU A 74 0.75 -9.15 -17.53
CA GLU A 74 1.99 -9.91 -17.34
C GLU A 74 2.06 -10.52 -15.93
N ILE A 75 1.75 -9.75 -14.89
CA ILE A 75 1.72 -10.28 -13.51
C ILE A 75 0.71 -11.42 -13.38
N THR A 76 -0.45 -11.30 -14.01
CA THR A 76 -1.51 -12.33 -13.97
C THR A 76 -1.08 -13.60 -14.72
N THR A 77 -0.49 -13.45 -15.91
CA THR A 77 0.03 -14.57 -16.70
C THR A 77 1.17 -15.29 -15.98
N CYS A 78 2.15 -14.54 -15.47
CA CYS A 78 3.23 -15.11 -14.66
C CYS A 78 2.71 -15.77 -13.37
N TYR A 79 1.67 -15.19 -12.76
CA TYR A 79 1.04 -15.81 -11.60
C TYR A 79 0.33 -17.12 -11.96
N ASN A 80 -0.37 -17.18 -13.09
CA ASN A 80 -1.08 -18.39 -13.49
C ASN A 80 -0.14 -19.50 -13.99
N CYS A 81 1.06 -19.14 -14.46
CA CYS A 81 2.08 -20.09 -14.90
C CYS A 81 2.41 -21.11 -13.79
N GLY A 82 2.13 -22.39 -14.06
CA GLY A 82 2.37 -23.51 -13.15
C GLY A 82 1.36 -23.65 -12.00
N MET A 83 0.23 -22.93 -12.02
CA MET A 83 -0.84 -23.05 -11.01
C MET A 83 -1.98 -23.92 -11.52
N GLN A 84 -2.52 -24.76 -10.63
CA GLN A 84 -3.70 -25.59 -10.93
C GLN A 84 -4.99 -24.76 -11.06
N GLN A 85 -5.06 -23.64 -10.34
CA GLN A 85 -6.18 -22.71 -10.39
C GLN A 85 -5.70 -21.34 -10.86
N SER A 86 -6.18 -20.93 -12.03
CA SER A 86 -5.89 -19.60 -12.57
C SER A 86 -6.76 -18.53 -11.92
N ILE A 87 -6.24 -17.32 -11.89
CA ILE A 87 -6.96 -16.13 -11.46
C ILE A 87 -7.13 -15.16 -12.62
N CYS A 88 -8.22 -14.38 -12.60
CA CYS A 88 -8.42 -13.28 -13.53
C CYS A 88 -7.68 -12.01 -13.07
N GLU A 89 -7.47 -11.08 -13.99
CA GLU A 89 -6.82 -9.79 -13.70
C GLU A 89 -7.53 -8.98 -12.60
N ALA A 90 -8.86 -9.09 -12.51
CA ALA A 90 -9.62 -8.40 -11.46
C ALA A 90 -9.25 -8.92 -10.05
N THR A 91 -9.02 -10.23 -9.93
CA THR A 91 -8.53 -10.85 -8.68
C THR A 91 -7.11 -10.40 -8.39
N THR A 92 -6.23 -10.37 -9.40
CA THR A 92 -4.86 -9.86 -9.28
C THR A 92 -4.88 -8.42 -8.75
N ARG A 93 -5.61 -7.52 -9.41
CA ARG A 93 -5.71 -6.10 -9.05
C ARG A 93 -6.20 -5.89 -7.62
N THR A 94 -7.26 -6.61 -7.23
CA THR A 94 -7.84 -6.51 -5.89
C THR A 94 -6.85 -6.99 -4.83
N THR A 95 -6.15 -8.09 -5.11
CA THR A 95 -5.13 -8.66 -4.22
C THR A 95 -3.95 -7.72 -4.06
N LEU A 96 -3.45 -7.15 -5.15
CA LEU A 96 -2.37 -6.16 -5.13
C LEU A 96 -2.73 -4.93 -4.29
N ARG A 97 -3.93 -4.38 -4.47
CA ARG A 97 -4.42 -3.24 -3.66
C ARG A 97 -4.49 -3.59 -2.17
N ARG A 98 -5.00 -4.78 -1.84
CA ARG A 98 -5.03 -5.27 -0.44
C ARG A 98 -3.63 -5.42 0.15
N MET A 99 -2.65 -5.82 -0.67
CA MET A 99 -1.24 -5.90 -0.28
C MET A 99 -0.52 -4.53 -0.24
N GLY A 100 -1.22 -3.44 -0.60
CA GLY A 100 -0.69 -2.07 -0.60
C GLY A 100 0.04 -1.65 -1.88
N TYR A 101 0.07 -2.50 -2.91
CA TYR A 101 0.71 -2.19 -4.18
C TYR A 101 -0.16 -1.31 -5.07
N ASN A 102 0.47 -0.29 -5.66
CA ASN A 102 -0.20 0.65 -6.55
C ASN A 102 0.70 1.02 -7.73
N SER A 103 0.09 1.31 -8.88
CA SER A 103 0.80 1.84 -10.05
C SER A 103 1.13 3.32 -9.84
N ARG A 104 2.41 3.63 -9.67
CA ARG A 104 2.94 4.99 -9.42
C ARG A 104 4.01 5.36 -10.44
N ARG A 105 4.27 6.65 -10.58
CA ARG A 105 5.45 7.11 -11.33
C ARG A 105 6.70 6.83 -10.47
N PRO A 106 7.76 6.28 -11.06
CA PRO A 106 9.03 6.14 -10.36
C PRO A 106 9.61 7.51 -10.03
N HIS A 107 10.42 7.58 -8.98
CA HIS A 107 11.14 8.80 -8.68
C HIS A 107 12.35 8.89 -9.62
N ARG A 108 12.49 10.01 -10.34
CA ARG A 108 13.67 10.26 -11.18
C ARG A 108 14.78 10.80 -10.29
N VAL A 109 15.97 10.22 -10.40
CA VAL A 109 17.15 10.67 -9.67
C VAL A 109 18.34 10.74 -10.62
N PRO A 110 19.20 11.76 -10.53
CA PRO A 110 20.45 11.75 -11.26
C PRO A 110 21.31 10.58 -10.76
N LEU A 111 21.97 9.87 -11.69
CA LEU A 111 22.97 8.89 -11.31
C LEU A 111 24.22 9.63 -10.84
N ILE A 112 24.52 9.54 -9.54
CA ILE A 112 25.68 10.22 -8.94
C ILE A 112 26.73 9.15 -8.62
N SER A 113 27.88 9.22 -9.29
CA SER A 113 29.03 8.36 -8.97
C SER A 113 29.51 8.59 -7.54
N THR A 114 30.18 7.60 -6.95
CA THR A 114 30.74 7.70 -5.59
C THR A 114 31.69 8.89 -5.46
N THR A 115 32.51 9.14 -6.49
CA THR A 115 33.41 10.29 -6.59
C THR A 115 32.64 11.61 -6.60
N ASN A 116 31.61 11.73 -7.44
CA ASN A 116 30.81 12.96 -7.51
C ASN A 116 30.03 13.20 -6.22
N ARG A 117 29.57 12.14 -5.54
CA ARG A 117 28.93 12.26 -4.22
C ARG A 117 29.88 12.88 -3.19
N LYS A 118 31.14 12.44 -3.14
CA LYS A 118 32.16 13.01 -2.25
C LYS A 118 32.43 14.47 -2.57
N LYS A 119 32.65 14.82 -3.85
CA LYS A 119 32.88 16.20 -4.28
C LYS A 119 31.71 17.12 -3.91
N ARG A 120 30.47 16.68 -4.16
CA ARG A 120 29.27 17.45 -3.77
C ARG A 120 29.15 17.63 -2.27
N LEU A 121 29.45 16.59 -1.49
CA LEU A 121 29.43 16.67 -0.04
C LEU A 121 30.51 17.59 0.52
N GLN A 122 31.69 17.68 -0.10
CA GLN A 122 32.74 18.62 0.29
C GLN A 122 32.42 20.05 -0.14
N PHE A 123 31.79 20.23 -1.31
CA PHE A 123 31.41 21.54 -1.82
C PHE A 123 30.41 22.26 -0.90
N ALA A 124 29.37 21.55 -0.44
CA ALA A 124 28.31 22.13 0.39
C ALA A 124 28.79 22.84 1.67
N PRO A 125 29.59 22.22 2.57
CA PRO A 125 30.10 22.90 3.77
C PRO A 125 31.15 23.97 3.42
N ALA A 126 31.99 23.74 2.40
CA ALA A 126 33.01 24.72 2.00
C ALA A 126 32.42 26.06 1.54
N HIS A 127 31.22 26.03 0.98
CA HIS A 127 30.51 27.21 0.46
C HIS A 127 29.28 27.57 1.32
N GLN A 128 29.12 26.96 2.50
CA GLN A 128 27.94 27.19 3.36
C GLN A 128 27.85 28.63 3.87
N ASN A 129 29.00 29.26 4.13
CA ASN A 129 29.09 30.61 4.69
C ASN A 129 29.42 31.67 3.64
N TRP A 130 29.34 31.34 2.35
CA TRP A 130 29.59 32.30 1.27
C TRP A 130 28.52 33.40 1.26
N THR A 131 28.98 34.63 1.09
CA THR A 131 28.15 35.82 0.99
C THR A 131 27.66 36.05 -0.43
N VAL A 132 26.72 36.98 -0.62
CA VAL A 132 26.17 37.30 -1.94
C VAL A 132 27.28 37.83 -2.87
N GLU A 133 28.23 38.56 -2.31
CA GLU A 133 29.41 39.08 -3.02
C GLU A 133 30.26 37.95 -3.59
N ASP A 134 30.51 36.89 -2.80
CA ASP A 134 31.29 35.73 -3.26
C ASP A 134 30.58 34.97 -4.40
N TRP A 135 29.24 34.90 -4.38
CA TRP A 135 28.47 34.26 -5.44
C TRP A 135 28.42 35.06 -6.74
N LYS A 136 28.64 36.39 -6.72
CA LYS A 136 28.65 37.23 -7.93
C LYS A 136 29.79 36.87 -8.88
N ASP A 137 30.88 36.31 -8.35
CA ASP A 137 32.03 35.90 -9.14
C ASP A 137 31.86 34.51 -9.79
N VAL A 138 30.75 33.81 -9.51
CA VAL A 138 30.46 32.49 -10.07
C VAL A 138 29.47 32.57 -11.23
N ALA A 139 29.93 32.21 -12.42
CA ALA A 139 29.07 32.03 -13.59
C ALA A 139 28.56 30.58 -13.67
N TRP A 140 27.24 30.42 -13.84
CA TRP A 140 26.60 29.12 -14.06
C TRP A 140 26.14 28.99 -15.51
N SER A 141 26.43 27.84 -16.12
CA SER A 141 25.87 27.43 -17.40
C SER A 141 25.25 26.04 -17.27
N ASP A 142 24.10 25.82 -17.89
CA ASP A 142 23.45 24.51 -17.98
C ASP A 142 22.89 24.30 -19.38
N GLU A 143 22.76 23.04 -19.79
CA GLU A 143 22.20 22.64 -21.07
C GLU A 143 20.85 21.97 -20.86
N SER A 144 19.81 22.51 -21.48
CA SER A 144 18.47 21.92 -21.46
C SER A 144 18.18 21.14 -22.74
N ARG A 145 17.74 19.89 -22.58
CA ARG A 145 17.33 19.04 -23.70
C ARG A 145 15.84 19.20 -23.98
N PHE A 146 15.49 19.61 -25.20
CA PHE A 146 14.11 19.68 -25.68
C PHE A 146 13.85 18.56 -26.70
N LEU A 147 12.86 17.71 -26.41
CA LEU A 147 12.44 16.64 -27.32
C LEU A 147 11.36 17.16 -28.29
N LEU A 148 11.67 17.20 -29.59
CA LEU A 148 10.77 17.72 -30.63
C LEU A 148 9.71 16.71 -31.11
N ARG A 149 9.95 15.39 -30.97
CA ARG A 149 9.12 14.35 -31.60
C ARG A 149 8.61 13.26 -30.67
N HIS A 150 9.23 13.05 -29.51
CA HIS A 150 8.86 11.97 -28.60
C HIS A 150 8.48 12.52 -27.23
N SER A 151 7.41 11.99 -26.64
CA SER A 151 7.12 12.22 -25.23
C SER A 151 8.14 11.48 -24.38
N ASP A 152 8.59 12.09 -23.28
CA ASP A 152 9.64 11.59 -22.39
C ASP A 152 9.23 10.37 -21.53
N GLY A 153 8.29 9.56 -22.03
CA GLY A 153 7.83 8.29 -21.48
C GLY A 153 7.08 8.39 -20.15
N ARG A 154 5.79 8.02 -20.13
CA ARG A 154 5.03 7.85 -18.88
C ARG A 154 5.28 6.47 -18.28
N VAL A 155 6.51 6.19 -17.87
CA VAL A 155 6.84 4.93 -17.17
C VAL A 155 6.09 4.87 -15.84
N ARG A 156 5.48 3.72 -15.55
CA ARG A 156 4.86 3.44 -14.25
C ARG A 156 5.46 2.17 -13.67
N ILE A 157 5.55 2.14 -12.36
CA ILE A 157 6.00 1.00 -11.59
C ILE A 157 4.96 0.61 -10.55
N CYS A 158 4.88 -0.68 -10.23
CA CYS A 158 4.08 -1.20 -9.14
C CYS A 158 4.90 -1.16 -7.85
N ARG A 159 4.50 -0.35 -6.87
CA ARG A 159 5.20 -0.21 -5.58
C ARG A 159 4.24 0.06 -4.43
N LYS A 160 4.72 -0.15 -3.19
CA LYS A 160 4.04 0.34 -1.98
C LYS A 160 4.31 1.82 -1.75
N GLN A 161 3.54 2.44 -0.86
CA GLN A 161 3.65 3.88 -0.57
C GLN A 161 4.99 4.26 0.05
N ASN A 162 5.56 3.39 0.89
CA ASN A 162 6.81 3.61 1.63
C ASN A 162 8.08 3.19 0.85
N GLU A 163 7.95 2.67 -0.37
CA GLU A 163 9.08 2.23 -1.20
C GLU A 163 9.54 3.33 -2.18
N ASN A 164 9.29 4.60 -1.86
CA ASN A 164 9.49 5.67 -2.84
C ASN A 164 10.97 5.92 -3.19
N MET A 165 11.84 5.82 -2.19
CA MET A 165 13.30 6.01 -2.27
C MET A 165 14.07 4.69 -2.36
N ASP A 166 13.37 3.56 -2.41
CA ASP A 166 14.01 2.26 -2.62
C ASP A 166 14.73 2.25 -3.98
N PRO A 167 16.00 1.82 -4.06
CA PRO A 167 16.78 1.88 -5.31
C PRO A 167 16.09 1.22 -6.51
N SER A 168 15.34 0.14 -6.28
CA SER A 168 14.61 -0.56 -7.35
C SER A 168 13.31 0.14 -7.77
N CYS A 169 12.89 1.20 -7.07
CA CYS A 169 11.81 2.11 -7.47
C CYS A 169 12.31 3.41 -8.13
N LEU A 170 13.62 3.60 -8.21
CA LEU A 170 14.23 4.78 -8.82
C LEU A 170 14.44 4.56 -10.31
N VAL A 171 14.37 5.65 -11.07
CA VAL A 171 14.78 5.68 -12.48
C VAL A 171 15.89 6.71 -12.61
N THR A 172 17.01 6.29 -13.18
CA THR A 172 18.13 7.18 -13.45
C THR A 172 17.77 8.12 -14.61
N THR A 173 18.02 9.42 -14.42
CA THR A 173 17.80 10.43 -15.47
C THR A 173 18.88 10.40 -16.55
N VAL A 174 20.04 9.79 -16.26
CA VAL A 174 21.22 9.72 -17.14
C VAL A 174 21.55 8.24 -17.38
N GLN A 175 21.90 7.87 -18.62
CA GLN A 175 22.42 6.54 -18.94
C GLN A 175 23.88 6.46 -18.45
N ALA A 176 24.26 5.33 -17.85
CA ALA A 176 25.63 5.08 -17.40
C ALA A 176 26.55 4.84 -18.60
#